data_AF-A0A524AY36-F1
#
_entry.id   AF-A0A524AY36-F1
#
_cell.length_a   1.000
_cell.length_b   1.000
_cell.length_c   1.000
_cell.angle_alpha   90.00
_cell.angle_beta   90.00
_cell.angle_gamma   90.00
#
_symmetry.space_group_name_H-M   'P 1'
#
loop_
_entity.id
_entity.type
_entity.pdbx_description
1 polymer ?
#
loop_
_entity_poly.entity_id
_entity_poly.type
_entity_poly.pdbx_seq_one_letter_code
_entity_poly.pdbx_strand_id
1 'polypeptide(L)'
;LQKAHALEDCSAKYEKGTLCMQNHSLSGENTEIAFRFLNDRLVSIVLMMPLKDVSKIKKMFHVMKTQFDLVLIEDGKERLDIIEISSNTFAKNDFTKLIADFENRAYQKHSIKYTFISKEEFKIQSRKARNFGEIFKGAPIYMRAATYNIGRRDGQVMGTISFIAPGVTQSYLDQNPVVEDF
;
A
#
# COMPACT_ATOMS: atom_id res chain seq x y z
N LEU A 1 -1.82 -27.15 13.54
CA LEU A 1 -3.07 -26.99 12.76
C LEU A 1 -3.31 -25.51 12.55
N GLN A 2 -2.96 -24.98 11.38
CA GLN A 2 -3.39 -23.63 10.99
C GLN A 2 -4.91 -23.63 10.99
N LYS A 3 -5.54 -22.73 11.76
CA LYS A 3 -6.98 -22.52 11.66
C LYS A 3 -7.25 -22.00 10.25
N ALA A 4 -8.01 -22.76 9.45
CA ALA A 4 -8.54 -22.26 8.20
C ALA A 4 -9.43 -21.05 8.54
N HIS A 5 -9.06 -19.87 8.05
CA HIS A 5 -9.91 -18.70 8.17
C HIS A 5 -10.92 -18.75 7.02
N ALA A 6 -12.21 -18.84 7.36
CA ALA A 6 -13.26 -18.86 6.35
C ALA A 6 -13.32 -17.51 5.63
N LEU A 7 -13.45 -17.58 4.31
CA LEU A 7 -13.79 -16.42 3.48
C LEU A 7 -15.31 -16.28 3.43
N GLU A 8 -15.81 -15.08 3.70
CA GLU A 8 -17.23 -14.75 3.68
C GLU A 8 -17.53 -13.80 2.53
N ASP A 9 -18.68 -13.95 1.86
CA ASP A 9 -19.11 -13.00 0.83
C ASP A 9 -19.41 -11.64 1.49
N CYS A 10 -18.64 -10.62 1.11
CA CYS A 10 -18.81 -9.24 1.57
C CYS A 10 -19.14 -8.28 0.41
N SER A 11 -19.67 -8.81 -0.70
CA SER A 11 -20.05 -8.05 -1.89
C SER A 11 -21.02 -6.91 -1.59
N ALA A 12 -21.96 -7.12 -0.66
CA ALA A 12 -22.91 -6.08 -0.24
C ALA A 12 -22.24 -4.88 0.46
N LYS A 13 -21.10 -5.11 1.12
CA LYS A 13 -20.33 -4.08 1.83
C LYS A 13 -19.37 -3.35 0.88
N TYR A 14 -18.86 -4.01 -0.15
CA TYR A 14 -17.82 -3.45 -1.03
C TYR A 14 -18.29 -3.37 -2.48
N GLU A 15 -18.08 -4.45 -3.21
CA GLU A 15 -18.40 -4.58 -4.62
C GLU A 15 -18.65 -6.06 -4.92
N LYS A 16 -19.48 -6.34 -5.93
CA LYS A 16 -19.76 -7.70 -6.39
C LYS A 16 -18.46 -8.48 -6.65
N GLY A 17 -18.39 -9.70 -6.11
CA GLY A 17 -17.23 -10.57 -6.25
C GLY A 17 -16.15 -10.32 -5.19
N THR A 18 -16.49 -9.69 -4.07
CA THR A 18 -15.55 -9.47 -2.96
C THR A 18 -15.78 -10.49 -1.85
N LEU A 19 -14.74 -11.25 -1.51
CA LEU A 19 -14.71 -12.13 -0.34
C LEU A 19 -13.88 -11.48 0.76
N CYS A 20 -14.29 -11.64 2.02
CA CYS A 20 -13.61 -11.06 3.17
C CYS A 20 -13.17 -12.13 4.15
N MET A 21 -11.99 -11.92 4.73
CA MET A 21 -11.48 -12.66 5.87
C MET A 21 -11.53 -11.76 7.11
N GLN A 22 -12.30 -12.19 8.10
CA GLN A 22 -12.43 -11.51 9.39
C GLN A 22 -11.37 -11.97 10.40
N ASN A 23 -11.24 -11.21 11.48
CA ASN A 23 -10.43 -11.55 12.65
C ASN A 23 -8.95 -11.80 12.35
N HIS A 24 -8.42 -11.18 11.29
CA HIS A 24 -6.99 -11.17 11.03
C HIS A 24 -6.32 -10.11 11.92
N SER A 25 -5.08 -10.35 12.36
CA SER A 25 -4.32 -9.35 13.10
C SER A 25 -3.07 -8.95 12.33
N LEU A 26 -2.86 -7.64 12.16
CA LEU A 26 -1.61 -7.08 11.66
C LEU A 26 -1.00 -6.20 12.75
N SER A 27 0.16 -6.61 13.26
CA SER A 27 0.84 -5.89 14.36
C SER A 27 -0.06 -5.66 15.59
N GLY A 28 -0.94 -6.61 15.91
CA GLY A 28 -1.87 -6.49 17.04
C GLY A 28 -3.10 -5.60 16.80
N GLU A 29 -3.27 -5.04 15.60
CA GLU A 29 -4.51 -4.37 15.20
C GLU A 29 -5.44 -5.36 14.50
N ASN A 30 -6.73 -5.29 14.83
CA ASN A 30 -7.74 -6.07 14.11
C ASN A 30 -7.87 -5.53 12.68
N THR A 31 -7.76 -6.45 11.74
CA THR A 31 -7.81 -6.19 10.30
C THR A 31 -8.83 -7.09 9.65
N GLU A 32 -9.55 -6.52 8.69
CA GLU A 32 -10.35 -7.27 7.72
C GLU A 32 -9.55 -7.31 6.41
N ILE A 33 -9.45 -8.48 5.79
CA ILE A 33 -8.82 -8.60 4.46
C ILE A 33 -9.94 -8.79 3.43
N ALA A 34 -10.02 -7.92 2.44
CA ALA A 34 -10.90 -8.08 1.29
C ALA A 34 -10.12 -8.56 0.07
N PHE A 35 -10.67 -9.58 -0.58
CA PHE A 35 -10.19 -10.20 -1.81
C PHE A 35 -11.21 -9.92 -2.89
N ARG A 36 -10.84 -9.14 -3.90
CA ARG A 36 -11.73 -8.81 -5.02
C ARG A 36 -11.44 -9.70 -6.20
N PHE A 37 -12.47 -10.37 -6.70
CA PHE A 37 -12.43 -11.22 -7.88
C PHE A 37 -13.20 -10.59 -9.04
N LEU A 38 -12.66 -10.71 -10.26
CA LEU A 38 -13.34 -10.36 -11.49
C LEU A 38 -13.23 -11.55 -12.46
N ASN A 39 -14.37 -12.13 -12.87
CA ASN A 39 -14.42 -13.35 -13.68
C ASN A 39 -13.52 -14.46 -13.11
N ASP A 40 -13.71 -14.77 -11.83
CA ASP A 40 -12.98 -15.78 -11.06
C ASP A 40 -11.46 -15.54 -10.92
N ARG A 41 -10.96 -14.34 -11.27
CA ARG A 41 -9.56 -13.97 -11.08
C ARG A 41 -9.40 -12.98 -9.94
N LEU A 42 -8.53 -13.28 -8.98
CA LEU A 42 -8.16 -12.34 -7.92
C LEU A 42 -7.45 -11.12 -8.52
N VAL A 43 -8.09 -9.95 -8.46
CA VAL A 43 -7.57 -8.70 -9.02
C VAL A 43 -7.05 -7.72 -7.97
N SER A 44 -7.45 -7.88 -6.71
CA SER A 44 -6.99 -6.99 -5.63
C SER A 44 -7.12 -7.65 -4.26
N ILE A 45 -6.13 -7.38 -3.40
CA ILE A 45 -6.18 -7.71 -1.97
C ILE A 45 -6.00 -6.41 -1.19
N VAL A 46 -6.92 -6.17 -0.26
CA VAL A 46 -6.97 -4.93 0.50
C VAL A 46 -7.11 -5.25 1.99
N LEU A 47 -6.17 -4.79 2.80
CA LEU A 47 -6.26 -4.88 4.26
C LEU A 47 -6.88 -3.60 4.78
N MET A 48 -7.95 -3.73 5.55
CA MET A 48 -8.72 -2.62 6.08
C MET A 48 -8.68 -2.66 7.59
N MET A 49 -8.49 -1.48 8.17
CA MET A 49 -8.41 -1.31 9.61
C MET A 49 -9.10 -0.01 10.04
N PRO A 50 -9.98 -0.08 11.05
CA PRO A 50 -10.49 1.13 11.67
C PRO A 50 -9.37 1.79 12.48
N LEU A 51 -9.11 3.06 12.19
CA LEU A 51 -8.10 3.85 12.86
C LEU A 51 -8.77 4.77 13.87
N LYS A 52 -8.59 4.47 15.16
CA LYS A 52 -9.18 5.27 16.25
C LYS A 52 -8.33 6.49 16.63
N ASP A 53 -7.05 6.50 16.26
CA ASP A 53 -6.12 7.58 16.56
C ASP A 53 -4.90 7.58 15.60
N VAL A 54 -4.13 8.66 15.62
CA VAL A 54 -2.95 8.87 14.75
C VAL A 54 -1.79 7.92 15.09
N SER A 55 -1.70 7.43 16.32
CA SER A 55 -0.61 6.52 16.72
C SER A 55 -0.69 5.20 15.96
N LYS A 56 -1.91 4.70 15.69
CA LYS A 56 -2.14 3.52 14.86
C LYS A 56 -1.68 3.71 13.42
N ILE A 57 -1.85 4.91 12.88
CA ILE A 57 -1.37 5.26 11.54
C ILE A 57 0.15 5.16 11.49
N LYS A 58 0.84 5.81 12.44
CA LYS A 58 2.30 5.77 12.54
C LYS A 58 2.83 4.36 12.78
N LYS A 59 2.13 3.56 13.59
CA LYS A 59 2.45 2.16 13.84
C LYS A 59 2.41 1.35 12.54
N MET A 60 1.35 1.47 11.74
CA MET A 60 1.28 0.74 10.46
C MET A 60 2.29 1.25 9.43
N PHE A 61 2.50 2.56 9.36
CA PHE A 61 3.58 3.12 8.55
C PHE A 61 4.93 2.49 8.92
N HIS A 62 5.23 2.35 10.21
CA HIS A 62 6.44 1.69 10.68
C HIS A 62 6.50 0.21 10.28
N VAL A 63 5.39 -0.52 10.43
CA VAL A 63 5.27 -1.92 9.98
C VAL A 63 5.58 -2.04 8.49
N MET A 64 5.00 -1.18 7.64
CA MET A 64 5.28 -1.16 6.20
C MET A 64 6.75 -0.87 5.90
N LYS A 65 7.35 0.09 6.61
CA LYS A 65 8.78 0.45 6.50
C LYS A 65 9.75 -0.68 6.87
N THR A 66 9.30 -1.75 7.52
CA THR A 66 10.17 -2.90 7.81
C THR A 66 10.52 -3.69 6.54
N GLN A 67 9.57 -3.83 5.62
CA GLN A 67 9.70 -4.63 4.39
C GLN A 67 9.80 -3.78 3.11
N PHE A 68 9.35 -2.53 3.18
CA PHE A 68 9.29 -1.62 2.04
C PHE A 68 9.98 -0.30 2.34
N ASP A 69 10.41 0.39 1.28
CA ASP A 69 10.91 1.76 1.33
C ASP A 69 9.90 2.73 0.69
N LEU A 70 9.77 3.89 1.31
CA LEU A 70 8.82 4.92 0.92
C LEU A 70 9.32 5.66 -0.33
N VAL A 71 8.45 5.83 -1.32
CA VAL A 71 8.77 6.53 -2.58
C VAL A 71 7.89 7.75 -2.84
N LEU A 72 6.70 7.81 -2.24
CA LEU A 72 5.75 8.91 -2.45
C LEU A 72 4.86 9.10 -1.21
N ILE A 73 4.58 10.35 -0.87
CA ILE A 73 3.49 10.73 0.03
C ILE A 73 2.52 11.63 -0.73
N GLU A 74 1.22 11.43 -0.57
CA GLU A 74 0.17 12.24 -1.18
C GLU A 74 -0.80 12.71 -0.10
N ASP A 75 -1.36 13.93 -0.22
CA ASP A 75 -2.41 14.45 0.66
C ASP A 75 -3.78 14.62 -0.04
N GLY A 76 -3.88 14.11 -1.27
CA GLY A 76 -5.04 14.25 -2.17
C GLY A 76 -4.96 15.43 -3.13
N LYS A 77 -4.16 16.47 -2.83
CA LYS A 77 -3.91 17.61 -3.74
C LYS A 77 -2.44 17.75 -4.09
N GLU A 78 -1.59 17.53 -3.11
CA GLU A 78 -0.14 17.65 -3.21
C GLU A 78 0.50 16.27 -3.16
N ARG A 79 1.70 16.19 -3.74
CA ARG A 79 2.55 15.01 -3.71
C ARG A 79 3.95 15.39 -3.25
N LEU A 80 4.53 14.56 -2.40
CA LEU A 80 5.89 14.65 -1.94
C LEU A 80 6.67 13.47 -2.52
N ASP A 81 7.42 13.75 -3.59
CA ASP A 81 8.21 12.75 -4.30
C ASP A 81 9.54 12.51 -3.58
N ILE A 82 9.62 11.38 -2.89
CA ILE A 82 10.77 11.06 -2.04
C ILE A 82 12.02 10.82 -2.89
N ILE A 83 11.87 10.29 -4.10
CA ILE A 83 12.98 10.03 -5.03
C ILE A 83 13.59 11.36 -5.47
N GLU A 84 12.75 12.27 -5.98
CA GLU A 84 13.17 13.58 -6.46
C GLU A 84 13.83 14.40 -5.33
N ILE A 85 13.19 14.47 -4.17
CA ILE A 85 13.69 15.28 -3.05
C ILE A 85 14.99 14.73 -2.49
N SER A 86 15.14 13.40 -2.40
CA SER A 86 16.36 12.76 -1.89
C SER A 86 17.58 13.04 -2.77
N SER A 87 17.39 13.24 -4.07
CA SER A 87 18.47 13.62 -4.99
C SER A 87 18.88 15.10 -4.86
N ASN A 88 17.98 15.97 -4.40
CA ASN A 88 18.18 17.42 -4.36
C ASN A 88 18.51 17.96 -2.96
N THR A 89 18.26 17.20 -1.90
CA THR A 89 18.42 17.65 -0.51
C THR A 89 19.68 17.07 0.11
N PHE A 90 20.74 17.87 0.24
CA PHE A 90 22.03 17.43 0.80
C PHE A 90 22.02 17.27 2.33
N ALA A 91 21.08 17.92 3.05
CA ALA A 91 20.98 17.88 4.50
C ALA A 91 19.86 16.96 4.99
N LYS A 92 20.24 15.85 5.66
CA LYS A 92 19.32 14.86 6.23
C LYS A 92 18.25 15.45 7.17
N ASN A 93 18.60 16.52 7.90
CA ASN A 93 17.68 17.18 8.83
C ASN A 93 16.57 17.94 8.10
N ASP A 94 16.91 18.64 7.03
CA ASP A 94 15.94 19.40 6.22
C ASP A 94 14.96 18.45 5.53
N PHE A 95 15.46 17.32 5.04
CA PHE A 95 14.65 16.25 4.47
C PHE A 95 13.65 15.67 5.48
N THR A 96 14.11 15.38 6.70
CA THR A 96 13.25 14.81 7.76
C THR A 96 12.18 15.81 8.18
N LYS A 97 12.54 17.10 8.30
CA LYS A 97 11.60 18.17 8.64
C LYS A 97 10.53 18.35 7.55
N LEU A 98 10.93 18.35 6.28
CA LEU A 98 10.01 18.46 5.15
C LEU A 98 8.94 17.35 5.16
N ILE A 99 9.36 16.09 5.39
CA ILE A 99 8.44 14.96 5.49
C ILE A 99 7.50 15.15 6.69
N ALA A 100 8.03 15.47 7.86
CA ALA A 100 7.23 15.63 9.07
C ALA A 100 6.18 16.76 8.92
N ASP A 101 6.56 17.88 8.32
CA ASP A 101 5.66 19.00 8.07
C ASP A 101 4.54 18.63 7.09
N PHE A 102 4.88 17.87 6.02
CA PHE A 102 3.88 17.36 5.07
C PHE A 102 2.90 16.41 5.76
N GLU A 103 3.40 15.41 6.48
CA GLU A 103 2.60 14.42 7.18
C GLU A 103 1.67 15.08 8.21
N ASN A 104 2.16 16.01 9.01
CA ASN A 104 1.36 16.71 10.03
C ASN A 104 0.15 17.44 9.41
N ARG A 105 0.34 18.09 8.26
CA ARG A 105 -0.77 18.75 7.54
C ARG A 105 -1.76 17.74 6.97
N ALA A 106 -1.27 16.66 6.36
CA ALA A 106 -2.09 15.66 5.71
C ALA A 106 -2.89 14.80 6.72
N TYR A 107 -2.33 14.50 7.90
CA TYR A 107 -3.03 13.79 8.97
C TYR A 107 -4.25 14.56 9.49
N GLN A 108 -4.18 15.89 9.60
CA GLN A 108 -5.33 16.71 10.01
C GLN A 108 -6.51 16.58 9.03
N LYS A 109 -6.21 16.41 7.74
CA LYS A 109 -7.21 16.24 6.68
C LYS A 109 -7.72 14.80 6.53
N HIS A 110 -7.08 13.82 7.17
CA HIS A 110 -7.37 12.39 7.01
C HIS A 110 -7.34 11.94 5.53
N SER A 111 -6.41 12.48 4.75
CA SER A 111 -6.30 12.26 3.30
C SER A 111 -4.89 11.89 2.87
N ILE A 112 -4.15 11.22 3.75
CA ILE A 112 -2.76 10.87 3.50
C ILE A 112 -2.65 9.49 2.85
N LYS A 113 -1.83 9.40 1.81
CA LYS A 113 -1.50 8.14 1.15
C LYS A 113 0.02 8.02 1.02
N TYR A 114 0.51 6.85 1.36
CA TYR A 114 1.91 6.48 1.22
C TYR A 114 2.04 5.44 0.12
N THR A 115 3.03 5.58 -0.75
CA THR A 115 3.42 4.53 -1.68
C THR A 115 4.80 4.03 -1.34
N PHE A 116 4.92 2.71 -1.23
CA PHE A 116 6.16 2.02 -0.91
C PHE A 116 6.51 1.01 -2.00
N ILE A 117 7.80 0.68 -2.11
CA ILE A 117 8.33 -0.40 -2.95
C ILE A 117 9.24 -1.30 -2.12
N SER A 118 9.35 -2.57 -2.50
CA SER A 118 10.19 -3.54 -1.79
C SER A 118 11.64 -3.06 -1.70
N LYS A 119 12.28 -3.27 -0.54
CA LYS A 119 13.60 -2.68 -0.23
C LYS A 119 14.70 -3.06 -1.22
N GLU A 120 14.68 -4.29 -1.71
CA GLU A 120 15.65 -4.78 -2.69
C GLU A 120 15.53 -3.99 -4.00
N GLU A 121 14.31 -3.86 -4.51
CA GLU A 121 14.03 -3.11 -5.74
C GLU A 121 14.20 -1.61 -5.54
N PHE A 122 13.95 -1.07 -4.34
CA PHE A 122 14.20 0.35 -4.05
C PHE A 122 15.64 0.72 -4.37
N LYS A 123 16.63 -0.06 -3.91
CA LYS A 123 18.06 0.22 -4.15
C LYS A 123 18.42 0.30 -5.63
N ILE A 124 17.75 -0.50 -6.45
CA ILE A 124 18.04 -0.59 -7.89
C ILE A 124 17.26 0.48 -8.66
N GLN A 125 15.96 0.60 -8.40
CA GLN A 125 15.07 1.49 -9.14
C GLN A 125 15.27 2.97 -8.78
N SER A 126 15.50 3.30 -7.50
CA SER A 126 15.74 4.69 -7.08
C SER A 126 17.01 5.30 -7.70
N ARG A 127 17.99 4.47 -8.09
CA ARG A 127 19.22 4.94 -8.77
C ARG A 127 19.00 5.26 -10.26
N LYS A 128 17.97 4.65 -10.86
CA LYS A 128 17.64 4.83 -12.28
C LYS A 128 16.57 5.89 -12.49
N ALA A 129 15.66 6.02 -11.52
CA ALA A 129 14.54 6.94 -11.55
C ALA A 129 14.94 8.32 -11.01
N ARG A 130 14.51 9.38 -11.70
CA ARG A 130 14.66 10.76 -11.22
C ARG A 130 13.49 11.22 -10.35
N ASN A 131 12.35 10.56 -10.50
CA ASN A 131 11.11 10.84 -9.78
C ASN A 131 10.26 9.56 -9.73
N PHE A 132 9.19 9.60 -8.94
CA PHE A 132 8.21 8.53 -8.79
C PHE A 132 7.61 8.06 -10.12
N GLY A 133 7.38 8.97 -11.08
CA GLY A 133 6.83 8.62 -12.40
C GLY A 133 7.72 7.67 -13.21
N GLU A 134 8.99 7.54 -12.83
CA GLU A 134 9.95 6.65 -13.46
C GLU A 134 10.19 5.35 -12.67
N ILE A 135 9.77 5.28 -11.40
CA ILE A 135 10.18 4.20 -10.48
C ILE A 135 9.70 2.80 -10.92
N PHE A 136 8.60 2.75 -11.69
CA PHE A 136 8.02 1.50 -12.18
C PHE A 136 8.38 1.20 -13.64
N LYS A 137 9.12 2.06 -14.33
CA LYS A 137 9.52 1.82 -15.72
C LYS A 137 10.49 0.65 -15.77
N GLY A 138 10.09 -0.43 -16.45
CA GLY A 138 10.89 -1.66 -16.50
C GLY A 138 10.99 -2.36 -15.13
N ALA A 139 9.97 -2.23 -14.28
CA ALA A 139 9.89 -2.95 -13.02
C ALA A 139 9.99 -4.48 -13.27
N PRO A 140 10.85 -5.21 -12.53
CA PRO A 140 10.92 -6.66 -12.66
C PRO A 140 9.62 -7.31 -12.16
N ILE A 141 9.30 -8.50 -12.66
CA ILE A 141 8.08 -9.25 -12.34
C ILE A 141 7.94 -9.52 -10.82
N TYR A 142 9.06 -9.68 -10.12
CA TYR A 142 9.09 -9.92 -8.68
C TYR A 142 9.01 -8.64 -7.83
N MET A 143 9.05 -7.44 -8.43
CA MET A 143 8.89 -6.19 -7.70
C MET A 143 7.52 -6.15 -6.99
N ARG A 144 7.53 -5.71 -5.74
CA ARG A 144 6.31 -5.49 -4.96
C ARG A 144 6.23 -4.03 -4.56
N ALA A 145 5.04 -3.48 -4.67
CA ALA A 145 4.72 -2.17 -4.16
C ALA A 145 3.50 -2.28 -3.26
N ALA A 146 3.35 -1.30 -2.37
CA ALA A 146 2.20 -1.22 -1.52
C ALA A 146 1.78 0.23 -1.36
N THR A 147 0.48 0.48 -1.32
CA THR A 147 -0.07 1.77 -0.93
C THR A 147 -0.73 1.64 0.42
N TYR A 148 -0.41 2.55 1.35
CA TYR A 148 -1.13 2.70 2.60
C TYR A 148 -1.89 4.02 2.56
N ASN A 149 -3.21 3.95 2.43
CA ASN A 149 -4.10 5.09 2.35
C ASN A 149 -4.88 5.26 3.66
N ILE A 150 -4.98 6.49 4.12
CA ILE A 150 -5.81 6.90 5.25
C ILE A 150 -6.91 7.77 4.68
N GLY A 151 -8.15 7.33 4.82
CA GLY A 151 -9.33 8.04 4.33
C GLY A 151 -10.47 7.98 5.31
N ARG A 152 -11.59 8.61 4.95
CA ARG A 152 -12.86 8.47 5.68
C ARG A 152 -13.82 7.60 4.91
N ARG A 153 -14.50 6.71 5.62
CA ARG A 153 -15.59 5.89 5.11
C ARG A 153 -16.67 5.79 6.17
N ASP A 154 -17.91 6.08 5.81
CA ASP A 154 -19.08 5.99 6.72
C ASP A 154 -18.86 6.75 8.04
N GLY A 155 -18.20 7.91 7.98
CA GLY A 155 -17.85 8.74 9.14
C GLY A 155 -16.66 8.26 9.98
N GLN A 156 -16.09 7.09 9.67
CA GLN A 156 -14.94 6.52 10.37
C GLN A 156 -13.64 6.71 9.58
N VAL A 157 -12.53 6.93 10.28
CA VAL A 157 -11.20 6.96 9.68
C VAL A 157 -10.73 5.53 9.45
N MET A 158 -10.41 5.21 8.20
CA MET A 158 -10.02 3.88 7.77
C MET A 158 -8.62 3.91 7.18
N GLY A 159 -7.80 2.95 7.60
CA GLY A 159 -6.54 2.62 6.98
C GLY A 159 -6.76 1.52 5.95
N THR A 160 -6.18 1.68 4.78
CA THR A 160 -6.32 0.74 3.67
C THR A 160 -4.94 0.45 3.09
N ILE A 161 -4.50 -0.80 3.17
CA ILE A 161 -3.25 -1.25 2.56
C ILE A 161 -3.59 -2.08 1.32
N SER A 162 -3.05 -1.69 0.18
CA SER A 162 -3.20 -2.41 -1.09
C SER A 162 -1.83 -2.82 -1.59
N PHE A 163 -1.69 -4.07 -2.01
CA PHE A 163 -0.47 -4.58 -2.61
C PHE A 163 -0.56 -4.53 -4.13
N ILE A 164 0.56 -4.16 -4.77
CA ILE A 164 0.68 -3.95 -6.20
C ILE A 164 1.89 -4.76 -6.68
N ALA A 165 1.76 -5.38 -7.86
CA ALA A 165 2.86 -6.08 -8.52
C ALA A 165 3.18 -5.35 -9.85
N PRO A 166 4.01 -4.29 -9.84
CA PRO A 166 4.14 -3.38 -10.98
C PRO A 166 4.72 -4.01 -12.25
N GLY A 167 5.52 -5.08 -12.10
CA GLY A 167 6.11 -5.81 -13.23
C GLY A 167 5.23 -6.92 -13.81
N VAL A 168 4.06 -7.19 -13.22
CA VAL A 168 3.12 -8.20 -13.73
C VAL A 168 2.24 -7.56 -14.81
N THR A 169 2.38 -8.02 -16.04
CA THR A 169 1.61 -7.55 -17.20
C THR A 169 0.51 -8.55 -17.58
N GLN A 170 -0.48 -8.12 -18.35
CA GLN A 170 -1.51 -9.03 -18.87
C GLN A 170 -0.88 -10.17 -19.68
N SER A 171 0.09 -9.86 -20.56
CA SER A 171 0.81 -10.88 -21.33
C SER A 171 1.55 -11.90 -20.45
N TYR A 172 2.08 -11.48 -19.30
CA TYR A 172 2.72 -12.40 -18.36
C TYR A 172 1.68 -13.36 -17.75
N LEU A 173 0.51 -12.83 -17.35
CA LEU A 173 -0.59 -13.62 -16.81
C LEU A 173 -1.16 -14.60 -17.84
N ASP A 174 -1.25 -14.20 -19.11
CA ASP A 174 -1.78 -15.05 -20.19
C ASP A 174 -0.84 -16.23 -20.50
N GLN A 175 0.48 -16.03 -20.35
CA GLN A 175 1.50 -17.08 -20.55
C GLN A 175 1.73 -17.95 -19.31
N ASN A 176 1.42 -17.43 -18.13
CA ASN A 176 1.59 -18.10 -16.85
C ASN A 176 0.26 -18.07 -16.10
N PRO A 177 -0.77 -18.78 -16.61
CA PRO A 177 -2.05 -18.83 -15.93
C PRO A 177 -1.82 -19.35 -14.50
N VAL A 178 -2.34 -18.63 -13.51
CA VAL A 178 -2.34 -19.09 -12.14
C VAL A 178 -3.21 -20.35 -12.11
N VAL A 179 -2.56 -21.51 -12.02
CA VAL A 179 -3.26 -22.77 -11.78
C VAL A 179 -3.65 -22.74 -10.31
N GLU A 180 -4.94 -22.54 -10.03
CA GLU A 180 -5.48 -22.63 -8.69
C GLU A 180 -5.49 -24.11 -8.26
N ASP A 181 -4.43 -24.56 -7.57
CA ASP A 181 -4.49 -25.78 -6.77
C ASP A 181 -5.18 -25.42 -5.44
N PHE A 182 -6.51 -25.54 -5.40
CA PHE A 182 -7.31 -25.53 -4.16
C PHE A 182 -7.47 -26.94 -3.60
#